data_AF-A0AAU4F9V6-F1
#
_entry.id   AF-A0AAU4F9V6-F1
#
_cell.length_a   1.000
_cell.length_b   1.000
_cell.length_c   1.000
_cell.angle_alpha   90.00
_cell.angle_beta   90.00
_cell.angle_gamma   90.00
#
_symmetry.space_group_name_H-M   'P 1'
#
loop_
_entity.id
_entity.type
_entity.pdbx_description
1 polymer ?
#
loop_
_entity_poly.entity_id
_entity_poly.type
_entity_poly.pdbx_seq_one_letter_code
_entity_poly.pdbx_strand_id
1 'polypeptide(L)'
;MKRFFRSAFGVAVLGCLVLAGWAVWSAGVFDGPIARQLRTSSVYAAPGVAIDQAAAERVIGNRRLTVAFLEPGTDLSDACDSVSGAADGTLALMLSRDGDDFEKYGCSQLPDKDDENFGKAFVAESMIGNGIDAFTNNPVDALKVAVVNYDLLVRSGAIPDGGRTVSPSLPRYLVAVAAIAAVLLGAAALYLAARRTARTALARQERRDAEADARTELSAAAAVLAQEIIDLDKRYAREKAKSKFVRGYRSLVSDYTNLLPDLGRETPELRARVEKLLTRARKLAAQVP
;
A
#
# COMPACT_ATOMS: atom_id res chain seq x y z
N MET A 1 -9.07 -8.82 -16.38
CA MET A 1 -7.67 -8.54 -15.96
C MET A 1 -7.03 -7.35 -16.67
N LYS A 2 -6.93 -7.28 -18.01
CA LYS A 2 -6.27 -6.16 -18.73
C LYS A 2 -6.77 -4.74 -18.39
N ARG A 3 -8.05 -4.61 -18.02
CA ARG A 3 -8.66 -3.33 -17.62
C ARG A 3 -8.31 -2.90 -16.18
N PHE A 4 -8.02 -3.86 -15.30
CA PHE A 4 -7.62 -3.62 -13.91
C PHE A 4 -6.17 -3.12 -13.84
N PHE A 5 -5.26 -3.76 -14.58
CA PHE A 5 -3.86 -3.32 -14.70
C PHE A 5 -3.66 -2.01 -15.45
N ARG A 6 -4.65 -1.56 -16.24
CA ARG A 6 -4.65 -0.23 -16.87
C ARG A 6 -5.22 0.88 -15.98
N SER A 7 -5.82 0.54 -14.85
CA SER A 7 -6.32 1.52 -13.90
C SER A 7 -5.19 2.00 -12.98
N ALA A 8 -5.22 3.26 -12.55
CA ALA A 8 -4.25 3.80 -11.61
C ALA A 8 -4.15 2.98 -10.31
N PHE A 9 -5.27 2.36 -9.90
CA PHE A 9 -5.33 1.43 -8.77
C PHE A 9 -4.53 0.14 -9.03
N GLY A 10 -4.67 -0.47 -10.20
CA GLY A 10 -3.94 -1.69 -10.54
C GLY A 10 -2.43 -1.47 -10.64
N VAL A 11 -1.99 -0.32 -11.17
CA VAL A 11 -0.56 0.05 -11.20
C VAL A 11 -0.01 0.28 -9.80
N ALA A 12 -0.77 0.95 -8.92
CA ALA A 12 -0.37 1.16 -7.53
C ALA A 12 -0.25 -0.16 -6.75
N VAL A 13 -1.19 -1.10 -6.93
CA VAL A 13 -1.11 -2.42 -6.30
C VAL A 13 0.08 -3.23 -6.83
N LEU A 14 0.39 -3.14 -8.12
CA LEU A 14 1.55 -3.81 -8.71
C LEU A 14 2.87 -3.24 -8.17
N GLY A 15 2.95 -1.91 -8.04
CA GLY A 15 4.09 -1.24 -7.39
C GLY A 15 4.27 -1.67 -5.94
N CYS A 16 3.17 -1.75 -5.17
CA CYS A 16 3.21 -2.24 -3.79
C CYS A 16 3.62 -3.72 -3.71
N LEU A 17 3.19 -4.58 -4.65
CA LEU A 17 3.60 -5.99 -4.69
C LEU A 17 5.08 -6.15 -5.01
N VAL A 18 5.61 -5.37 -5.95
CA VAL A 18 7.05 -5.40 -6.28
C VAL A 18 7.88 -4.90 -5.11
N LEU A 19 7.49 -3.80 -4.46
CA LEU A 19 8.17 -3.28 -3.27
C LEU A 19 8.06 -4.25 -2.08
N ALA A 20 6.91 -4.88 -1.86
CA ALA A 20 6.74 -5.88 -0.82
C ALA A 20 7.59 -7.14 -1.10
N GLY A 21 7.64 -7.61 -2.35
CA GLY A 21 8.50 -8.72 -2.75
C GLY A 21 9.99 -8.39 -2.53
N TRP A 22 10.41 -7.20 -2.96
CA TRP A 22 11.78 -6.73 -2.74
C TRP A 22 12.11 -6.56 -1.25
N ALA A 23 11.17 -6.04 -0.46
CA ALA A 23 11.30 -5.88 0.97
C ALA A 23 11.45 -7.21 1.71
N VAL A 24 10.62 -8.20 1.37
CA VAL A 24 10.67 -9.54 1.98
C VAL A 24 11.99 -10.24 1.63
N TRP A 25 12.45 -10.10 0.37
CA TRP A 25 13.71 -10.65 -0.10
C TRP A 25 14.92 -9.99 0.59
N SER A 26 14.97 -8.65 0.65
CA SER A 26 16.08 -7.90 1.25
C SER A 26 16.07 -7.84 2.78
N ALA A 27 14.93 -8.08 3.44
CA ALA A 27 14.83 -8.12 4.90
C ALA A 27 15.26 -9.46 5.51
N GLY A 28 15.64 -10.44 4.67
CA GLY A 28 16.11 -11.73 5.17
C GLY A 28 15.00 -12.58 5.79
N VAL A 29 13.74 -12.43 5.33
CA VAL A 29 12.63 -13.31 5.76
C VAL A 29 12.88 -14.75 5.32
N PHE A 30 13.65 -14.95 4.25
CA PHE A 30 14.12 -16.24 3.77
C PHE A 30 15.48 -16.66 4.35
N ASP A 31 16.05 -15.89 5.28
CA ASP A 31 17.32 -16.28 5.89
C ASP A 31 17.13 -17.54 6.72
N GLY A 32 18.01 -18.50 6.49
CA GLY A 32 18.16 -19.68 7.32
C GLY A 32 18.54 -19.32 8.77
N PRO A 33 18.42 -20.30 9.69
CA PRO A 33 18.73 -20.09 11.11
C PRO A 33 20.16 -19.59 11.35
N ILE A 34 21.12 -20.02 10.50
CA ILE A 34 22.54 -19.64 10.56
C ILE A 34 22.70 -18.14 10.28
N ALA A 35 22.20 -17.66 9.14
CA ALA A 35 22.28 -16.26 8.72
C ALA A 35 21.60 -15.31 9.71
N ARG A 36 20.46 -15.71 10.28
CA ARG A 36 19.73 -14.90 11.27
C ARG A 36 20.55 -14.68 12.54
N GLN A 37 21.20 -15.72 13.05
CA GLN A 37 22.01 -15.62 14.26
C GLN A 37 23.34 -14.92 14.00
N LEU A 38 24.00 -15.22 12.87
CA LEU A 38 25.26 -14.58 12.51
C LEU A 38 25.10 -13.08 12.27
N ARG A 39 23.92 -12.55 11.92
CA ARG A 39 23.70 -11.10 11.84
C ARG A 39 23.88 -10.37 13.18
N THR A 40 23.63 -11.04 14.29
CA THR A 40 23.66 -10.44 15.64
C THR A 40 24.78 -10.98 16.52
N SER A 41 25.35 -12.14 16.18
CA SER A 41 26.44 -12.81 16.89
C SER A 41 27.59 -13.14 15.94
N SER A 42 28.81 -13.25 16.46
CA SER A 42 29.97 -13.75 15.71
C SER A 42 30.05 -15.27 15.66
N VAL A 43 29.23 -15.99 16.45
CA VAL A 43 29.26 -17.45 16.55
C VAL A 43 27.87 -18.04 16.34
N TYR A 44 27.79 -19.05 15.48
CA TYR A 44 26.64 -19.93 15.38
C TYR A 44 27.02 -21.34 15.84
N ALA A 45 26.13 -22.00 16.56
CA ALA A 45 26.25 -23.43 16.82
C ALA A 45 24.92 -24.12 16.49
N ALA A 46 24.99 -25.13 15.63
CA ALA A 46 23.84 -25.92 15.24
C ALA A 46 23.28 -26.72 16.43
N PRO A 47 21.97 -27.05 16.41
CA PRO A 47 21.37 -27.91 17.42
C PRO A 47 22.14 -29.22 17.56
N GLY A 48 22.58 -29.55 18.78
CA GLY A 48 23.36 -30.78 19.04
C GLY A 48 24.89 -30.60 19.01
N VAL A 49 25.40 -29.43 18.62
CA VAL A 49 26.82 -29.09 18.81
C VAL A 49 27.04 -28.46 20.18
N ALA A 50 27.81 -29.13 21.04
CA ALA A 50 28.13 -28.65 22.37
C ALA A 50 29.30 -27.65 22.33
N ILE A 51 28.99 -26.35 22.37
CA ILE A 51 29.97 -25.27 22.51
C ILE A 51 29.43 -24.18 23.44
N ASP A 52 30.30 -23.62 24.28
CA ASP A 52 30.02 -22.38 25.01
C ASP A 52 30.09 -21.19 24.05
N GLN A 53 28.93 -20.81 23.50
CA GLN A 53 28.80 -19.69 22.57
C GLN A 53 29.29 -18.37 23.18
N ALA A 54 29.05 -18.13 24.48
CA ALA A 54 29.45 -16.88 25.12
C ALA A 54 30.98 -16.80 25.30
N ALA A 55 31.64 -17.93 25.60
CA ALA A 55 33.10 -17.99 25.59
C ALA A 55 33.67 -17.83 24.18
N ALA A 56 33.04 -18.46 23.18
CA ALA A 56 33.44 -18.36 21.80
C ALA A 56 33.33 -16.91 21.26
N GLU A 57 32.23 -16.23 21.54
CA GLU A 57 32.02 -14.81 21.21
C GLU A 57 33.08 -13.91 21.87
N ARG A 58 33.43 -14.17 23.13
CA ARG A 58 34.50 -13.44 23.84
C ARG A 58 35.88 -13.64 23.20
N VAL A 59 36.17 -14.83 22.69
CA VAL A 59 37.44 -15.15 22.01
C VAL A 59 37.54 -14.38 20.68
N ILE A 60 36.46 -14.34 19.89
CA ILE A 60 36.43 -13.57 18.63
C ILE A 60 36.49 -12.07 18.91
N GLY A 61 35.71 -11.59 19.89
CA GLY A 61 35.57 -10.19 20.23
C GLY A 61 34.97 -9.38 19.07
N ASN A 62 35.56 -8.22 18.77
CA ASN A 62 35.06 -7.29 17.74
C ASN A 62 35.65 -7.53 16.33
N ARG A 63 36.32 -8.67 16.10
CA ARG A 63 36.95 -8.96 14.81
C ARG A 63 35.91 -9.16 13.70
N ARG A 64 36.28 -8.92 12.44
CA ARG A 64 35.46 -9.24 11.26
C ARG A 64 35.55 -10.74 10.92
N LEU A 65 35.32 -11.56 11.93
CA LEU A 65 35.34 -13.01 11.85
C LEU A 65 33.99 -13.54 12.35
N THR A 66 33.37 -14.39 11.56
CA THR A 66 32.18 -15.15 11.94
C THR A 66 32.46 -16.63 11.83
N VAL A 67 32.05 -17.42 12.81
CA VAL A 67 32.30 -18.86 12.83
C VAL A 67 31.00 -19.60 13.08
N ALA A 68 30.68 -20.58 12.23
CA ALA A 68 29.50 -21.41 12.37
C ALA A 68 29.92 -22.87 12.57
N PHE A 69 29.53 -23.44 13.71
CA PHE A 69 29.64 -24.87 13.96
C PHE A 69 28.35 -25.56 13.52
N LEU A 70 28.45 -26.45 12.53
CA LEU A 70 27.35 -27.13 11.86
C LEU A 70 27.29 -28.61 12.26
N GLU A 71 26.17 -29.25 11.95
CA GLU A 71 25.99 -30.68 12.21
C GLU A 71 26.92 -31.51 11.30
N PRO A 72 27.41 -32.69 11.77
CA PRO A 72 28.21 -33.61 10.96
C PRO A 72 27.53 -33.94 9.61
N GLY A 73 28.28 -33.89 8.52
CA GLY A 73 27.79 -34.18 7.17
C GLY A 73 26.96 -33.08 6.51
N THR A 74 26.97 -31.86 7.08
CA THR A 74 26.39 -30.67 6.44
C THR A 74 27.27 -30.20 5.29
N ASP A 75 26.67 -29.88 4.14
CA ASP A 75 27.40 -29.21 3.05
C ASP A 75 27.80 -27.78 3.49
N LEU A 76 29.10 -27.59 3.69
CA LEU A 76 29.67 -26.33 4.17
C LEU A 76 29.66 -25.23 3.10
N SER A 77 29.67 -25.60 1.81
CA SER A 77 29.60 -24.66 0.69
C SER A 77 28.21 -24.03 0.63
N ASP A 78 27.17 -24.86 0.67
CA ASP A 78 25.78 -24.40 0.70
C ASP A 78 25.50 -23.54 1.94
N ALA A 79 26.05 -23.94 3.10
CA ALA A 79 25.95 -23.15 4.32
C ALA A 79 26.63 -21.78 4.16
N CYS A 80 27.79 -21.71 3.52
CA CYS A 80 28.44 -20.45 3.23
C CYS A 80 27.59 -19.55 2.31
N ASP A 81 27.06 -20.09 1.22
CA ASP A 81 26.23 -19.32 0.28
C ASP A 81 25.01 -18.72 0.97
N SER A 82 24.43 -19.45 1.92
CA SER A 82 23.29 -19.01 2.73
C SER A 82 23.60 -17.84 3.66
N VAL A 83 24.86 -17.62 4.05
CA VAL A 83 25.28 -16.56 4.98
C VAL A 83 25.94 -15.37 4.29
N SER A 84 26.11 -15.41 2.96
CA SER A 84 26.75 -14.37 2.15
C SER A 84 26.26 -12.94 2.48
N GLY A 85 24.93 -12.73 2.56
CA GLY A 85 24.36 -11.44 2.93
C GLY A 85 24.35 -11.11 4.43
N ALA A 86 24.56 -12.09 5.31
CA ALA A 86 24.61 -11.90 6.77
C ALA A 86 26.02 -11.62 7.29
N ALA A 87 27.03 -12.13 6.57
CA ALA A 87 28.44 -12.02 6.88
C ALA A 87 29.16 -11.00 5.96
N ASP A 88 28.41 -10.13 5.28
CA ASP A 88 28.97 -9.12 4.37
C ASP A 88 30.05 -8.25 5.05
N GLY A 89 31.18 -8.08 4.37
CA GLY A 89 32.38 -7.40 4.88
C GLY A 89 33.17 -8.17 5.94
N THR A 90 32.87 -9.45 6.17
CA THR A 90 33.56 -10.30 7.17
C THR A 90 34.10 -11.60 6.56
N LEU A 91 35.07 -12.20 7.24
CA LEU A 91 35.50 -13.57 6.95
C LEU A 91 34.59 -14.54 7.72
N ALA A 92 33.97 -15.47 7.02
CA ALA A 92 33.17 -16.53 7.62
C ALA A 92 33.94 -17.85 7.58
N LEU A 93 33.84 -18.65 8.64
CA LEU A 93 34.42 -19.99 8.73
C LEU A 93 33.31 -20.96 9.14
N MET A 94 32.96 -21.86 8.24
CA MET A 94 32.04 -22.96 8.53
C MET A 94 32.86 -24.17 9.00
N LEU A 95 32.44 -24.77 10.11
CA LEU A 95 33.08 -25.93 10.71
C LEU A 95 32.03 -27.01 10.92
N SER A 96 32.31 -28.23 10.47
CA SER A 96 31.54 -29.42 10.85
C SER A 96 32.49 -30.49 11.36
N ARG A 97 32.01 -31.32 12.28
CA ARG A 97 32.84 -32.39 12.84
C ARG A 97 32.89 -33.55 11.85
N ASP A 98 34.10 -33.98 11.49
CA ASP A 98 34.37 -35.18 10.70
C ASP A 98 35.31 -36.10 11.48
N GLY A 99 34.72 -37.01 12.28
CA GLY A 99 35.48 -37.90 13.15
C GLY A 99 36.29 -37.14 14.22
N ASP A 100 37.62 -37.24 14.08
CA ASP A 100 38.62 -36.61 14.95
C ASP A 100 39.11 -35.24 14.43
N ASP A 101 38.65 -34.82 13.25
CA ASP A 101 39.00 -33.56 12.60
C ASP A 101 37.78 -32.65 12.41
N PHE A 102 38.02 -31.43 11.93
CA PHE A 102 36.98 -30.55 11.43
C PHE A 102 37.01 -30.50 9.90
N GLU A 103 35.88 -30.80 9.29
CA GLU A 103 35.60 -30.29 7.95
C GLU A 103 35.46 -28.77 8.05
N LYS A 104 36.16 -28.04 7.18
CA LYS A 104 36.29 -26.59 7.27
C LYS A 104 36.13 -25.94 5.91
N TYR A 105 35.35 -24.88 5.89
CA TYR A 105 35.12 -24.08 4.71
C TYR A 105 35.20 -22.61 5.07
N GLY A 106 36.27 -21.97 4.64
CA GLY A 106 36.42 -20.53 4.74
C GLY A 106 35.66 -19.88 3.60
N CYS A 107 34.89 -18.85 3.90
CA CYS A 107 34.35 -17.99 2.86
C CYS A 107 34.40 -16.54 3.25
N SER A 108 35.13 -15.80 2.43
CA SER A 108 35.35 -14.38 2.59
C SER A 108 34.23 -13.63 1.88
N GLN A 109 33.60 -12.71 2.60
CA GLN A 109 32.69 -11.72 2.02
C GLN A 109 33.39 -10.36 2.06
N LEU A 110 34.66 -10.32 1.65
CA LEU A 110 35.47 -9.11 1.63
C LEU A 110 35.04 -8.20 0.47
N PRO A 111 35.20 -6.86 0.60
CA PRO A 111 34.93 -5.95 -0.50
C PRO A 111 35.77 -6.31 -1.72
N ASP A 112 35.16 -6.29 -2.90
CA ASP A 112 35.81 -6.57 -4.20
C ASP A 112 36.50 -7.94 -4.27
N LYS A 113 35.98 -8.94 -3.53
CA LYS A 113 36.50 -10.31 -3.51
C LYS A 113 36.50 -11.00 -4.88
N ASP A 114 35.62 -10.59 -5.79
CA ASP A 114 35.50 -11.19 -7.13
C ASP A 114 36.33 -10.43 -8.20
N ASP A 115 36.99 -9.33 -7.80
CA ASP A 115 37.81 -8.48 -8.66
C ASP A 115 39.24 -8.35 -8.11
N GLU A 116 39.64 -7.18 -7.60
CA GLU A 116 41.03 -6.88 -7.19
C GLU A 116 41.49 -7.69 -5.97
N ASN A 117 40.57 -8.14 -5.11
CA ASN A 117 40.89 -8.83 -3.86
C ASN A 117 40.73 -10.36 -3.92
N PHE A 118 40.47 -10.96 -5.09
CA PHE A 118 40.29 -12.42 -5.24
C PHE A 118 41.45 -13.24 -4.67
N GLY A 119 42.69 -12.85 -4.99
CA GLY A 119 43.87 -13.57 -4.48
C GLY A 119 43.99 -13.49 -2.95
N LYS A 120 43.58 -12.38 -2.35
CA LYS A 120 43.62 -12.20 -0.89
C LYS A 120 42.48 -12.95 -0.19
N ALA A 121 41.30 -12.94 -0.79
CA ALA A 121 40.15 -13.74 -0.39
C ALA A 121 40.51 -15.23 -0.35
N PHE A 122 41.07 -15.76 -1.43
CA PHE A 122 41.47 -17.17 -1.52
C PHE A 122 42.51 -17.58 -0.45
N VAL A 123 43.50 -16.73 -0.21
CA VAL A 123 44.51 -16.97 0.84
C VAL A 123 43.88 -16.92 2.23
N ALA A 124 43.00 -15.96 2.50
CA ALA A 124 42.30 -15.85 3.77
C ALA A 124 41.43 -17.08 4.04
N GLU A 125 40.68 -17.55 3.05
CA GLU A 125 39.82 -18.74 3.13
C GLU A 125 40.62 -20.02 3.37
N SER A 126 41.77 -20.15 2.70
CA SER A 126 42.64 -21.32 2.87
C SER A 126 43.41 -21.32 4.20
N MET A 127 43.75 -20.14 4.73
CA MET A 127 44.61 -20.02 5.91
C MET A 127 43.84 -20.03 7.23
N ILE A 128 42.61 -19.51 7.26
CA ILE A 128 41.87 -19.27 8.51
C ILE A 128 41.63 -20.56 9.32
N GLY A 129 41.37 -21.68 8.64
CA GLY A 129 41.12 -22.97 9.26
C GLY A 129 42.37 -23.82 9.55
N ASN A 130 43.57 -23.30 9.34
CA ASN A 130 44.79 -24.09 9.53
C ASN A 130 45.07 -24.36 11.02
N GLY A 131 45.32 -25.62 11.36
CA GLY A 131 45.73 -26.04 12.72
C GLY A 131 44.59 -26.19 13.74
N ILE A 132 43.33 -26.05 13.32
CA ILE A 132 42.17 -26.20 14.22
C ILE A 132 41.81 -27.66 14.51
N ASP A 133 42.26 -28.59 13.66
CA ASP A 133 41.90 -30.01 13.67
C ASP A 133 42.40 -30.71 14.96
N ALA A 134 43.46 -30.18 15.59
CA ALA A 134 43.95 -30.66 16.88
C ALA A 134 42.99 -30.42 18.07
N PHE A 135 41.92 -29.64 17.87
CA PHE A 135 41.03 -29.17 18.94
C PHE A 135 39.57 -29.59 18.75
N THR A 136 39.31 -30.70 18.05
CA THR A 136 37.96 -31.23 17.79
C THR A 136 37.14 -31.49 19.05
N ASN A 137 37.80 -31.84 20.17
CA ASN A 137 37.15 -32.04 21.47
C ASN A 137 37.01 -30.75 22.30
N ASN A 138 37.66 -29.65 21.91
CA ASN A 138 37.64 -28.36 22.59
C ASN A 138 37.40 -27.24 21.55
N PRO A 139 36.17 -27.06 21.04
CA PRO A 139 35.88 -26.14 19.93
C PRO A 139 36.19 -24.67 20.24
N VAL A 140 36.21 -24.28 21.52
CA VAL A 140 36.65 -22.94 21.95
C VAL A 140 38.15 -22.74 21.75
N ASP A 141 38.97 -23.80 21.87
CA ASP A 141 40.41 -23.72 21.62
C ASP A 141 40.72 -23.74 20.12
N ALA A 142 39.97 -24.50 19.32
CA ALA A 142 39.98 -24.39 17.86
C ALA A 142 39.75 -22.93 17.41
N LEU A 143 38.80 -22.26 18.06
CA LEU A 143 38.49 -20.87 17.76
C LEU A 143 39.62 -19.90 18.11
N LYS A 144 40.39 -20.16 19.18
CA LYS A 144 41.58 -19.34 19.50
C LYS A 144 42.62 -19.42 18.39
N VAL A 145 42.81 -20.60 17.80
CA VAL A 145 43.73 -20.80 16.66
C VAL A 145 43.22 -20.03 15.43
N ALA A 146 41.93 -20.14 15.11
CA ALA A 146 41.32 -19.39 14.02
C ALA A 146 41.47 -17.86 14.21
N VAL A 147 41.32 -17.37 15.44
CA VAL A 147 41.54 -15.95 15.77
C VAL A 147 42.99 -15.53 15.58
N VAL A 148 43.97 -16.36 15.96
CA VAL A 148 45.39 -16.08 15.70
C VAL A 148 45.67 -16.02 14.20
N ASN A 149 45.10 -16.94 13.42
CA ASN A 149 45.23 -16.94 11.96
C ASN A 149 44.60 -15.67 11.35
N TYR A 150 43.44 -15.25 11.84
CA TYR A 150 42.81 -13.98 11.44
C TYR A 150 43.72 -12.79 11.72
N ASP A 151 44.29 -12.71 12.93
CA ASP A 151 45.17 -11.60 13.30
C ASP A 151 46.45 -11.56 12.43
N LEU A 152 46.96 -12.72 12.01
CA LEU A 152 48.06 -12.81 11.03
C LEU A 152 47.62 -12.31 9.64
N LEU A 153 46.42 -12.67 9.19
CA LEU A 153 45.87 -12.22 7.91
C LEU A 153 45.65 -10.70 7.88
N VAL A 154 45.18 -10.11 8.97
CA VAL A 154 45.09 -8.65 9.12
C VAL A 154 46.47 -8.00 9.08
N ARG A 155 47.45 -8.53 9.83
CA ARG A 155 48.83 -8.01 9.82
C ARG A 155 49.50 -8.10 8.45
N SER A 156 49.17 -9.12 7.66
CA SER A 156 49.68 -9.29 6.30
C SER A 156 49.02 -8.36 5.26
N GLY A 157 47.96 -7.65 5.64
CA GLY A 157 47.18 -6.81 4.72
C GLY A 157 46.27 -7.61 3.78
N ALA A 158 46.08 -8.91 4.03
CA ALA A 158 45.14 -9.75 3.30
C ALA A 158 43.68 -9.43 3.67
N ILE A 159 43.44 -9.00 4.91
CA ILE A 159 42.12 -8.63 5.44
C ILE A 159 42.18 -7.20 5.99
N PRO A 160 41.17 -6.34 5.74
CA PRO A 160 41.10 -5.01 6.33
C PRO A 160 40.96 -5.08 7.86
N ASP A 161 41.79 -4.31 8.56
CA ASP A 161 41.68 -4.12 10.00
C ASP A 161 40.44 -3.29 10.35
N GLY A 162 39.77 -3.64 11.43
CA GLY A 162 38.61 -2.91 11.94
C GLY A 162 37.58 -3.77 12.64
N GLY A 163 36.74 -3.09 13.42
CA GLY A 163 35.60 -3.70 14.08
C GLY A 163 34.58 -4.24 13.08
N ARG A 164 33.83 -5.27 13.47
CA ARG A 164 32.65 -5.71 12.73
C ARG A 164 31.62 -4.59 12.77
N THR A 165 31.24 -4.07 11.60
CA THR A 165 30.06 -3.22 11.48
C THR A 165 28.84 -4.12 11.48
N VAL A 166 28.22 -4.30 12.65
CA VAL A 166 26.84 -4.80 12.73
C VAL A 166 25.97 -3.65 12.22
N SER A 167 25.87 -3.51 10.90
CA SER A 167 24.98 -2.53 10.30
C SER A 167 23.55 -2.99 10.59
N PRO A 168 22.77 -2.27 11.41
CA PRO A 168 21.35 -2.58 11.56
C PRO A 168 20.74 -2.40 10.18
N SER A 169 20.41 -3.53 9.55
CA SER A 169 19.99 -3.67 8.16
C SER A 169 19.33 -2.39 7.63
N LEU A 170 20.12 -1.57 6.91
CA LEU A 170 19.67 -0.41 6.15
C LEU A 170 18.44 -0.74 5.27
N PRO A 171 18.31 -1.99 4.75
CA PRO A 171 17.06 -2.45 4.12
C PRO A 171 15.81 -2.29 4.99
N ARG A 172 15.87 -2.53 6.31
CA ARG A 172 14.69 -2.46 7.20
C ARG A 172 14.12 -1.04 7.29
N TYR A 173 14.99 -0.04 7.32
CA TYR A 173 14.58 1.36 7.33
C TYR A 173 14.07 1.81 5.97
N LEU A 174 14.67 1.33 4.86
CA LEU A 174 14.16 1.58 3.52
C LEU A 174 12.78 0.97 3.30
N VAL A 175 12.56 -0.25 3.79
CA VAL A 175 11.25 -0.92 3.75
C VAL A 175 10.21 -0.17 4.58
N ALA A 176 10.57 0.26 5.79
CA ALA A 176 9.67 1.06 6.63
C ALA A 176 9.29 2.39 5.96
N VAL A 177 10.26 3.11 5.39
CA VAL A 177 10.02 4.36 4.65
C VAL A 177 9.17 4.12 3.41
N ALA A 178 9.45 3.06 2.63
CA ALA A 178 8.67 2.70 1.46
C ALA A 178 7.21 2.36 1.80
N ALA A 179 6.98 1.62 2.89
CA ALA A 179 5.65 1.27 3.37
C ALA A 179 4.87 2.53 3.81
N ILE A 180 5.50 3.42 4.58
CA ILE A 180 4.88 4.69 5.00
C ILE A 180 4.55 5.55 3.77
N ALA A 181 5.49 5.68 2.82
CA ALA A 181 5.28 6.45 1.61
C ALA A 181 4.13 5.88 0.74
N ALA A 182 4.04 4.56 0.61
CA ALA A 182 2.97 3.90 -0.14
C ALA A 182 1.59 4.14 0.49
N VAL A 183 1.48 4.07 1.83
CA VAL A 183 0.23 4.37 2.55
C VAL A 183 -0.15 5.83 2.39
N LEU A 184 0.79 6.76 2.56
CA LEU A 184 0.53 8.20 2.43
C LEU A 184 0.12 8.58 1.00
N LEU A 185 0.83 8.07 -0.01
CA LEU A 185 0.50 8.32 -1.42
C LEU A 185 -0.82 7.67 -1.82
N GLY A 186 -1.09 6.45 -1.35
CA GLY A 186 -2.36 5.76 -1.58
C GLY A 186 -3.54 6.49 -0.96
N ALA A 187 -3.41 6.93 0.30
CA ALA A 187 -4.41 7.73 0.99
C ALA A 187 -4.63 9.08 0.31
N ALA A 188 -3.55 9.77 -0.09
CA ALA A 188 -3.64 11.04 -0.81
C ALA A 188 -4.34 10.87 -2.17
N ALA A 189 -4.02 9.83 -2.92
CA ALA A 189 -4.66 9.53 -4.21
C ALA A 189 -6.16 9.23 -4.05
N LEU A 190 -6.53 8.40 -3.07
CA LEU A 190 -7.93 8.11 -2.75
C LEU A 190 -8.68 9.37 -2.32
N TYR A 191 -8.07 10.20 -1.47
CA TYR A 191 -8.64 11.47 -1.05
C TYR A 191 -8.89 12.42 -2.23
N LEU A 192 -7.91 12.58 -3.13
CA LEU A 192 -8.03 13.45 -4.30
C LEU A 192 -9.08 12.92 -5.30
N ALA A 193 -9.16 11.61 -5.50
CA ALA A 193 -10.17 10.99 -6.35
C ALA A 193 -11.58 11.15 -5.76
N ALA A 194 -11.76 10.90 -4.46
CA ALA A 194 -13.00 11.11 -3.75
C ALA A 194 -13.43 12.59 -3.78
N ARG A 195 -12.49 13.51 -3.59
CA ARG A 195 -12.78 14.95 -3.64
C ARG A 195 -13.21 15.43 -5.03
N ARG A 196 -12.60 14.90 -6.10
CA ARG A 196 -13.01 15.22 -7.48
C ARG A 196 -14.41 14.66 -7.80
N THR A 197 -14.69 13.42 -7.41
CA THR A 197 -15.99 12.79 -7.65
C THR A 197 -17.10 13.46 -6.83
N ALA A 198 -16.84 13.81 -5.57
CA ALA A 198 -17.77 14.54 -4.71
C ALA A 198 -18.21 15.88 -5.32
N ARG A 199 -17.27 16.66 -5.87
CA ARG A 199 -17.61 17.93 -6.55
C ARG A 199 -18.55 17.74 -7.73
N THR A 200 -18.36 16.67 -8.51
CA THR A 200 -19.24 16.38 -9.66
C THR A 200 -20.61 15.85 -9.25
N ALA A 201 -20.69 15.13 -8.12
CA ALA A 201 -21.95 14.63 -7.58
C ALA A 201 -22.80 15.78 -7.01
N LEU A 202 -22.19 16.67 -6.23
CA LEU A 202 -22.86 17.85 -5.67
C LEU A 202 -23.41 18.76 -6.78
N ALA A 203 -22.62 19.05 -7.81
CA ALA A 203 -23.09 19.88 -8.94
C ALA A 203 -24.25 19.25 -9.73
N ARG A 204 -24.37 17.91 -9.75
CA ARG A 204 -25.51 17.21 -10.37
C ARG A 204 -26.74 17.21 -9.47
N GLN A 205 -26.53 17.13 -8.16
CA GLN A 205 -27.60 17.18 -7.17
C GLN A 205 -28.23 18.57 -7.15
N GLU A 206 -27.44 19.64 -7.12
CA GLU A 206 -27.93 21.03 -7.20
C GLU A 206 -28.80 21.27 -8.45
N ARG A 207 -28.45 20.70 -9.61
CA ARG A 207 -29.28 20.80 -10.82
C ARG A 207 -30.61 20.06 -10.70
N ARG A 208 -30.61 18.88 -10.09
CA ARG A 208 -31.84 18.09 -9.88
C ARG A 208 -32.76 18.75 -8.87
N ASP A 209 -32.20 19.32 -7.81
CA ASP A 209 -32.95 20.03 -6.78
C ASP A 209 -33.59 21.30 -7.39
N ALA A 210 -32.85 22.05 -8.21
CA ALA A 210 -33.40 23.20 -8.95
C ALA A 210 -34.54 22.82 -9.92
N GLU A 211 -34.41 21.69 -10.64
CA GLU A 211 -35.48 21.18 -11.52
C GLU A 211 -36.70 20.68 -10.72
N ALA A 212 -36.50 20.17 -9.50
CA ALA A 212 -37.59 19.71 -8.63
C ALA A 212 -38.37 20.89 -8.01
N ASP A 213 -37.67 21.94 -7.59
CA ASP A 213 -38.29 23.15 -7.04
C ASP A 213 -39.17 23.85 -8.08
N ALA A 214 -38.67 23.98 -9.31
CA ALA A 214 -39.39 24.65 -10.37
C ALA A 214 -40.65 23.88 -10.85
N ARG A 215 -40.61 22.54 -10.83
CA ARG A 215 -41.81 21.69 -10.99
C ARG A 215 -42.79 21.83 -9.82
N THR A 216 -42.30 21.94 -8.60
CA THR A 216 -43.12 22.10 -7.40
C THR A 216 -43.88 23.42 -7.45
N GLU A 217 -43.22 24.52 -7.83
CA GLU A 217 -43.87 25.83 -8.03
C GLU A 217 -44.97 25.78 -9.10
N LEU A 218 -44.69 25.17 -10.26
CA LEU A 218 -45.67 25.03 -11.34
C LEU A 218 -46.88 24.19 -10.89
N SER A 219 -46.65 23.09 -10.17
CA SER A 219 -47.71 22.23 -9.66
C SER A 219 -48.58 22.95 -8.63
N ALA A 220 -47.98 23.78 -7.77
CA ALA A 220 -48.70 24.60 -6.81
C ALA A 220 -49.57 25.65 -7.52
N ALA A 221 -49.03 26.36 -8.52
CA ALA A 221 -49.79 27.34 -9.30
C ALA A 221 -50.96 26.68 -10.07
N ALA A 222 -50.75 25.49 -10.62
CA ALA A 222 -51.79 24.71 -11.29
C ALA A 222 -52.88 24.22 -10.32
N ALA A 223 -52.53 23.84 -9.10
CA ALA A 223 -53.49 23.45 -8.06
C ALA A 223 -54.35 24.64 -7.61
N VAL A 224 -53.75 25.83 -7.45
CA VAL A 224 -54.51 27.07 -7.14
C VAL A 224 -55.46 27.42 -8.29
N LEU A 225 -55.02 27.28 -9.55
CA LEU A 225 -55.89 27.49 -10.71
C LEU A 225 -57.06 26.49 -10.75
N ALA A 226 -56.81 25.22 -10.45
CA ALA A 226 -57.86 24.20 -10.38
C ALA A 226 -58.91 24.54 -9.31
N GLN A 227 -58.47 25.01 -8.14
CA GLN A 227 -59.36 25.45 -7.06
C GLN A 227 -60.25 26.62 -7.50
N GLU A 228 -59.67 27.64 -8.14
CA GLU A 228 -60.43 28.78 -8.67
C GLU A 228 -61.47 28.35 -9.73
N ILE A 229 -61.14 27.37 -10.57
CA ILE A 229 -62.09 26.82 -11.56
C ILE A 229 -63.24 26.09 -10.86
N ILE A 230 -62.96 25.31 -9.80
CA ILE A 230 -63.98 24.61 -9.00
C ILE A 230 -64.92 25.63 -8.33
N ASP A 231 -64.38 26.71 -7.79
CA ASP A 231 -65.20 27.75 -7.15
C ASP A 231 -66.02 28.54 -8.18
N LEU A 232 -65.48 28.76 -9.38
CA LEU A 232 -66.23 29.32 -10.51
C LEU A 232 -67.31 28.38 -11.04
N ASP A 233 -67.10 27.06 -11.01
CA ASP A 233 -68.08 26.05 -11.46
C ASP A 233 -69.36 26.09 -10.62
N LYS A 234 -69.22 26.21 -9.29
CA LYS A 234 -70.37 26.39 -8.37
C LYS A 234 -71.21 27.62 -8.72
N ARG A 235 -70.57 28.70 -9.21
CA ARG A 235 -71.25 29.94 -9.63
C ARG A 235 -71.87 29.78 -11.02
N TYR A 236 -71.15 29.15 -11.94
CA TYR A 236 -71.63 28.81 -13.27
C TYR A 236 -72.94 28.01 -13.23
N ALA A 237 -73.05 27.03 -12.33
CA ALA A 237 -74.24 26.21 -12.14
C ALA A 237 -75.50 27.02 -11.73
N ARG A 238 -75.33 28.22 -11.15
CA ARG A 238 -76.43 29.08 -10.68
C ARG A 238 -76.84 30.15 -11.71
N GLU A 239 -76.03 30.37 -12.74
CA GLU A 239 -76.18 31.46 -13.71
C GLU A 239 -77.08 31.05 -14.88
N LYS A 240 -78.08 31.87 -15.27
CA LYS A 240 -78.95 31.57 -16.42
C LYS A 240 -78.29 31.95 -17.76
N ALA A 241 -78.51 31.10 -18.76
CA ALA A 241 -77.78 31.09 -20.04
C ALA A 241 -77.97 32.37 -20.88
N LYS A 242 -77.03 33.33 -20.76
CA LYS A 242 -76.51 34.26 -21.82
C LYS A 242 -75.63 35.40 -21.26
N SER A 243 -74.86 35.19 -20.20
CA SER A 243 -73.97 36.23 -19.66
C SER A 243 -72.56 36.21 -20.28
N LYS A 244 -71.86 37.34 -20.23
CA LYS A 244 -70.43 37.46 -20.60
C LYS A 244 -69.56 36.51 -19.75
N PHE A 245 -69.97 36.28 -18.50
CA PHE A 245 -69.36 35.33 -17.57
C PHE A 245 -69.39 33.89 -18.11
N VAL A 246 -70.55 33.39 -18.56
CA VAL A 246 -70.69 32.03 -19.12
C VAL A 246 -69.73 31.76 -20.28
N ARG A 247 -69.55 32.73 -21.18
CA ARG A 247 -68.59 32.60 -22.30
C ARG A 247 -67.14 32.64 -21.81
N GLY A 248 -66.83 33.52 -20.86
CA GLY A 248 -65.51 33.63 -20.27
C GLY A 248 -65.08 32.37 -19.50
N TYR A 249 -66.01 31.78 -18.72
CA TYR A 249 -65.80 30.53 -18.00
C TYR A 249 -65.56 29.35 -18.95
N ARG A 250 -66.38 29.16 -19.98
CA ARG A 250 -66.18 28.09 -20.98
C ARG A 250 -64.83 28.18 -21.69
N SER A 251 -64.40 29.40 -22.05
CA SER A 251 -63.06 29.61 -22.62
C SER A 251 -61.96 29.29 -21.61
N LEU A 252 -62.09 29.69 -20.34
CA LEU A 252 -61.11 29.40 -19.29
C LEU A 252 -60.94 27.89 -19.08
N VAL A 253 -62.06 27.15 -18.98
CA VAL A 253 -62.03 25.69 -18.79
C VAL A 253 -61.42 25.00 -20.00
N SER A 254 -61.80 25.40 -21.23
CA SER A 254 -61.20 24.85 -22.46
C SER A 254 -59.69 25.09 -22.53
N ASP A 255 -59.24 26.29 -22.16
CA ASP A 255 -57.82 26.63 -22.16
C ASP A 255 -57.05 25.86 -21.07
N TYR A 256 -57.69 25.60 -19.92
CA TYR A 256 -57.12 24.78 -18.85
C TYR A 256 -57.05 23.29 -19.23
N THR A 257 -58.10 22.72 -19.85
CA THR A 257 -58.09 21.33 -20.31
C THR A 257 -57.04 21.08 -21.39
N ASN A 258 -56.80 22.07 -22.26
CA ASN A 258 -55.72 22.01 -23.26
C ASN A 258 -54.32 22.07 -22.63
N LEU A 259 -54.20 22.56 -21.40
CA LEU A 259 -52.94 22.72 -20.68
C LEU A 259 -52.60 21.51 -19.80
N LEU A 260 -53.59 20.70 -19.41
CA LEU A 260 -53.40 19.50 -18.57
C LEU A 260 -52.34 18.50 -19.08
N PRO A 261 -52.26 18.16 -20.39
CA PRO A 261 -51.25 17.23 -20.89
C PRO A 261 -49.81 17.73 -20.74
N ASP A 262 -49.63 19.06 -20.70
CA ASP A 262 -48.32 19.71 -20.67
C ASP A 262 -47.81 19.98 -19.25
N LEU A 263 -48.64 19.87 -18.21
CA LEU A 263 -48.26 20.12 -16.81
C LEU A 263 -47.13 19.22 -16.28
N GLY A 264 -46.85 18.08 -16.95
CA GLY A 264 -45.71 17.22 -16.63
C GLY A 264 -44.35 17.74 -17.13
N ARG A 265 -44.33 18.84 -17.90
CA ARG A 265 -43.12 19.47 -18.45
C ARG A 265 -43.06 20.90 -17.96
N GLU A 266 -42.00 21.26 -17.24
CA GLU A 266 -41.84 22.63 -16.80
C GLU A 266 -41.10 23.45 -17.87
N THR A 267 -41.77 24.48 -18.39
CA THR A 267 -41.17 25.48 -19.29
C THR A 267 -41.58 26.89 -18.86
N PRO A 268 -40.75 27.92 -19.10
CA PRO A 268 -41.10 29.31 -18.77
C PRO A 268 -42.41 29.78 -19.42
N GLU A 269 -42.67 29.31 -20.64
CA GLU A 269 -43.90 29.61 -21.37
C GLU A 269 -45.14 29.00 -20.72
N LEU A 270 -45.02 27.77 -20.19
CA LEU A 270 -46.13 27.09 -19.52
C LEU A 270 -46.47 27.77 -18.19
N ARG A 271 -45.45 28.17 -17.42
CA ARG A 271 -45.64 28.97 -16.20
C ARG A 271 -46.40 30.26 -16.49
N ALA A 272 -45.95 31.02 -17.50
CA ALA A 272 -46.61 32.25 -17.91
C ALA A 272 -48.07 32.00 -18.37
N ARG A 273 -48.34 30.87 -19.02
CA ARG A 273 -49.71 30.46 -19.39
C ARG A 273 -50.58 30.15 -18.18
N VAL A 274 -50.08 29.41 -17.18
CA VAL A 274 -50.80 29.10 -15.93
C VAL A 274 -51.12 30.39 -15.17
N GLU A 275 -50.14 31.29 -15.01
CA GLU A 275 -50.34 32.59 -14.34
C GLU A 275 -51.36 33.47 -15.08
N LYS A 276 -51.34 33.46 -16.42
CA LYS A 276 -52.31 34.17 -17.25
C LYS A 276 -53.72 33.62 -17.07
N LEU A 277 -53.88 32.29 -17.01
CA LEU A 277 -55.18 31.65 -16.74
C LEU A 277 -55.67 31.95 -15.33
N LEU A 278 -54.78 31.92 -14.33
CA LEU A 278 -55.11 32.28 -12.95
C LEU A 278 -55.58 33.73 -12.84
N THR A 279 -54.91 34.65 -13.52
CA THR A 279 -55.32 36.06 -13.58
C THR A 279 -56.69 36.22 -14.23
N ARG A 280 -56.96 35.46 -15.30
CA ARG A 280 -58.28 35.43 -15.95
C ARG A 280 -59.37 34.84 -15.05
N ALA A 281 -59.06 33.78 -14.31
CA ALA A 281 -59.98 33.15 -13.35
C ALA A 281 -60.38 34.13 -12.25
N ARG A 282 -59.42 34.81 -11.62
CA ARG A 282 -59.68 35.85 -10.61
C ARG A 282 -60.50 37.02 -11.15
N LYS A 283 -60.19 37.47 -12.38
CA LYS A 283 -60.96 38.53 -13.04
C LYS A 283 -62.40 38.11 -13.35
N LEU A 284 -62.63 36.83 -13.65
CA LEU A 284 -63.98 36.28 -13.82
C LEU A 284 -64.72 36.16 -12.50
N ALA A 285 -64.04 35.74 -11.43
CA ALA A 285 -64.60 35.66 -10.08
C ALA A 285 -65.05 37.04 -9.56
N ALA A 286 -64.37 38.12 -9.96
CA ALA A 286 -64.73 39.49 -9.59
C ALA A 286 -65.88 40.11 -10.42
N GLN A 287 -66.32 39.46 -11.51
CA GLN A 287 -67.39 39.99 -12.39
C GLN A 287 -68.80 39.62 -11.94
N VAL A 288 -68.93 38.70 -10.99
CA VAL A 288 -70.21 38.23 -10.47
C VAL A 288 -70.14 38.33 -8.94
N PRO A 289 -70.91 39.23 -8.30
CA PRO A 289 -70.91 39.40 -6.85
C PRO A 289 -71.43 38.16 -6.10
#